data_AF-A0A3C0NGJ9-F1
#
_entry.id   AF-A0A3C0NGJ9-F1
#
_cell.length_a   1.000
_cell.length_b   1.000
_cell.length_c   1.000
_cell.angle_alpha   90.00
_cell.angle_beta   90.00
_cell.angle_gamma   90.00
#
_symmetry.space_group_name_H-M   'P 1'
#
loop_
_entity.id
_entity.type
_entity.pdbx_description
1 polymer ?
#
loop_
_entity_poly.entity_id
_entity_poly.type
_entity_poly.pdbx_seq_one_letter_code
_entity_poly.pdbx_strand_id
1 'polypeptide(L)'
;MPVSIAHLGPSGTYAEAATLAYVQKLTTESGVESLLCPCPSIAQTLHSVAQGRTDLAVAPVENSIEGSVATTLDTLWQLDTLQIQQALV
;
A
#
# COMPACT_ATOMS: atom_id res chain seq x y z
N MET A 1 16.33 -0.76 -10.53
CA MET A 1 16.07 -1.55 -9.30
C MET A 1 14.57 -1.77 -9.22
N PRO A 2 14.09 -2.93 -8.73
CA PRO A 2 12.66 -3.16 -8.58
C PRO A 2 12.07 -2.18 -7.56
N VAL A 3 10.82 -1.75 -7.79
CA VAL A 3 10.09 -0.88 -6.86
C VAL A 3 9.53 -1.72 -5.73
N SER A 4 9.86 -1.38 -4.49
CA SER A 4 9.37 -2.05 -3.29
C SER A 4 8.02 -1.50 -2.85
N ILE A 5 7.03 -2.37 -2.67
CA ILE A 5 5.65 -1.98 -2.39
C ILE A 5 5.16 -2.65 -1.12
N ALA A 6 4.94 -1.86 -0.07
CA ALA A 6 4.35 -2.31 1.17
C ALA A 6 2.84 -2.55 1.00
N HIS A 7 2.31 -3.60 1.62
CA HIS A 7 0.86 -3.83 1.70
C HIS A 7 0.47 -4.48 3.02
N LEU A 8 -0.81 -4.38 3.39
CA LEU A 8 -1.33 -5.12 4.54
C LEU A 8 -1.26 -6.63 4.27
N GLY A 9 -0.55 -7.35 5.13
CA GLY A 9 -0.48 -8.80 5.15
C GLY A 9 -1.56 -9.44 6.06
N PRO A 10 -1.51 -10.76 6.27
CA PRO A 10 -0.61 -11.73 5.62
C PRO A 10 -0.97 -11.96 4.14
N SER A 11 -0.36 -12.95 3.51
CA SER A 11 -0.76 -13.39 2.17
C SER A 11 -2.20 -13.93 2.14
N GLY A 12 -2.84 -13.83 0.98
CA GLY A 12 -4.23 -14.17 0.74
C GLY A 12 -5.22 -13.06 1.10
N THR A 13 -4.76 -11.82 1.35
CA THR A 13 -5.64 -10.69 1.68
C THR A 13 -6.08 -9.92 0.45
N TYR A 14 -7.20 -9.18 0.55
CA TYR A 14 -7.62 -8.25 -0.49
C TYR A 14 -6.60 -7.13 -0.74
N ALA A 15 -5.84 -6.74 0.28
CA ALA A 15 -4.77 -5.76 0.12
C ALA A 15 -3.61 -6.32 -0.73
N GLU A 16 -3.23 -7.58 -0.53
CA GLU A 16 -2.26 -8.26 -1.40
C GLU A 16 -2.80 -8.34 -2.84
N ALA A 17 -4.06 -8.72 -3.03
CA ALA A 17 -4.69 -8.78 -4.36
C ALA A 17 -4.70 -7.43 -5.07
N ALA A 18 -5.05 -6.34 -4.38
CA ALA A 18 -4.99 -4.99 -4.92
C ALA A 18 -3.56 -4.57 -5.29
N THR A 19 -2.59 -4.96 -4.46
CA THR A 19 -1.16 -4.69 -4.73
C THR A 19 -0.67 -5.44 -5.96
N LEU A 20 -1.03 -6.72 -6.11
CA LEU A 20 -0.71 -7.51 -7.29
C LEU A 20 -1.32 -6.93 -8.57
N ALA A 21 -2.57 -6.46 -8.51
CA ALA A 21 -3.22 -5.80 -9.64
C ALA A 21 -2.49 -4.50 -10.03
N TYR A 22 -2.09 -3.69 -9.04
CA TYR A 22 -1.29 -2.50 -9.28
C TYR A 22 0.08 -2.84 -9.89
N VAL A 23 0.78 -3.85 -9.37
CA VAL A 23 2.06 -4.31 -9.90
C VAL A 23 1.94 -4.80 -11.34
N GLN A 24 0.90 -5.55 -11.67
CA GLN A 24 0.66 -6.00 -13.04
C GLN A 24 0.47 -4.82 -14.00
N LYS A 25 -0.30 -3.81 -13.59
CA LYS A 25 -0.49 -2.57 -14.35
C LYS A 25 0.84 -1.82 -14.53
N LEU A 26 1.59 -1.59 -13.45
CA LEU A 26 2.87 -0.90 -13.46
C LEU A 26 3.90 -1.60 -14.35
N THR A 27 3.97 -2.92 -14.28
CA THR A 27 4.86 -3.74 -15.12
C THR A 27 4.47 -3.62 -16.59
N THR A 28 3.17 -3.63 -16.90
CA THR A 28 2.67 -3.54 -18.28
C THR A 28 2.91 -2.16 -18.89
N GLU A 29 2.71 -1.09 -18.10
CA GLU A 29 2.80 0.29 -18.58
C GLU A 29 4.24 0.82 -18.64
N SER A 30 5.08 0.42 -17.67
CA SER A 30 6.42 1.01 -17.49
C SER A 30 7.56 0.00 -17.60
N GLY A 31 7.28 -1.31 -17.68
CA GLY A 31 8.31 -2.36 -17.67
C GLY A 31 9.06 -2.48 -16.33
N VAL A 32 8.53 -1.89 -15.27
CA VAL A 32 9.17 -1.82 -13.95
C VAL A 32 8.77 -3.04 -13.11
N GLU A 33 9.75 -3.85 -12.72
CA GLU A 33 9.54 -4.94 -11.76
C GLU A 33 9.27 -4.41 -10.34
N SER A 34 8.53 -5.17 -9.54
CA SER A 34 8.18 -4.79 -8.17
C SER A 34 8.43 -5.92 -7.17
N LEU A 35 8.77 -5.55 -5.93
CA LEU A 35 8.91 -6.45 -4.79
C LEU A 35 7.80 -6.16 -3.78
N LEU A 36 6.96 -7.15 -3.45
CA LEU A 36 5.94 -7.00 -2.43
C LEU A 36 6.52 -7.17 -1.02
N CYS A 37 6.14 -6.27 -0.12
CA CYS A 37 6.59 -6.25 1.28
C CYS A 37 5.37 -6.32 2.23
N PRO A 38 4.95 -7.53 2.66
CA PRO A 38 3.80 -7.66 3.55
C PRO A 38 4.10 -7.05 4.92
N CYS A 39 3.16 -6.26 5.43
CA CYS A 39 3.24 -5.57 6.71
C CYS A 39 2.15 -6.08 7.68
N PRO A 40 2.41 -6.11 9.00
CA PRO A 40 1.45 -6.67 9.97
C PRO A 40 0.20 -5.80 10.21
N SER A 41 0.24 -4.52 9.83
CA SER A 41 -0.84 -3.57 10.08
C SER A 41 -0.82 -2.42 9.06
N ILE A 42 -1.97 -1.76 8.89
CA ILE A 42 -2.12 -0.59 8.01
C ILE A 42 -1.12 0.52 8.39
N ALA A 43 -0.99 0.80 9.68
CA ALA A 43 -0.06 1.82 10.16
C ALA A 43 1.38 1.49 9.79
N GLN A 44 1.81 0.23 9.95
CA GLN A 44 3.16 -0.20 9.56
C GLN A 44 3.38 -0.15 8.05
N THR A 45 2.35 -0.44 7.25
CA THR A 45 2.40 -0.27 5.78
C THR A 45 2.73 1.18 5.40
N LEU A 46 2.03 2.16 5.99
CA LEU A 46 2.25 3.58 5.70
C LEU A 46 3.59 4.09 6.26
N HIS A 47 3.94 3.70 7.48
CA HIS A 47 5.24 4.04 8.07
C HIS A 47 6.42 3.48 7.27
N SER A 48 6.26 2.33 6.61
CA SER A 48 7.31 1.75 5.75
C SER A 48 7.77 2.73 4.67
N VAL A 49 6.84 3.43 4.02
CA VAL A 49 7.14 4.45 3.00
C VAL A 49 7.67 5.72 3.65
N ALA A 50 7.02 6.20 4.71
CA ALA A 50 7.45 7.43 5.38
C ALA A 50 8.87 7.33 5.96
N GLN A 51 9.34 6.13 6.28
CA GLN A 51 10.68 5.85 6.79
C GLN A 51 11.68 5.44 5.69
N GLY A 52 11.27 5.45 4.42
CA GLY A 52 12.11 5.08 3.28
C GLY A 52 12.52 3.60 3.24
N ARG A 53 11.77 2.72 3.90
CA ARG A 53 12.01 1.26 3.83
C ARG A 53 11.41 0.63 2.58
N THR A 54 10.34 1.22 2.06
CA THR A 54 9.70 0.85 0.81
C THR A 54 9.40 2.09 -0.03
N ASP A 55 9.31 1.93 -1.34
CA ASP A 55 9.09 3.03 -2.27
C ASP A 55 7.61 3.45 -2.33
N LEU A 56 6.69 2.47 -2.27
CA LEU A 56 5.24 2.67 -2.33
C LEU A 56 4.51 1.86 -1.26
N ALA A 57 3.25 2.23 -1.00
CA ALA A 57 2.35 1.51 -0.11
C ALA A 57 0.95 1.41 -0.73
N VAL A 58 0.32 0.24 -0.57
CA VAL A 58 -1.10 0.02 -0.88
C VAL A 58 -1.83 -0.23 0.43
N ALA A 59 -2.78 0.64 0.76
CA ALA A 59 -3.58 0.58 1.98
C ALA A 59 -5.08 0.73 1.66
N PRO A 60 -5.96 0.04 2.40
CA PRO A 60 -7.40 0.18 2.21
C PRO A 60 -7.87 1.53 2.75
N VAL A 61 -8.62 2.29 1.95
CA VAL A 61 -9.12 3.63 2.34
C VAL A 61 -10.61 3.65 2.69
N GLU A 62 -11.40 2.77 2.08
CA GLU A 62 -12.85 2.68 2.29
C GLU A 62 -13.30 1.21 2.24
N ASN A 63 -14.32 0.86 3.02
CA ASN A 63 -15.00 -0.43 2.96
C ASN A 63 -16.47 -0.30 3.41
N SER A 64 -17.26 -1.35 3.20
CA SER A 64 -18.70 -1.38 3.51
C SER A 64 -19.03 -1.63 5.00
N ILE A 65 -18.01 -1.71 5.86
CA ILE A 65 -18.15 -1.96 7.29
C ILE A 65 -17.44 -0.86 8.08
N GLU A 66 -17.90 -0.56 9.29
CA GLU A 66 -17.25 0.46 10.11
C GLU A 66 -15.94 -0.05 10.74
N GLY A 67 -14.90 0.79 10.79
CA GLY A 67 -13.86 0.70 11.84
C GLY A 67 -12.48 0.15 11.48
N SER A 68 -12.24 -0.43 10.30
CA SER A 68 -10.88 -0.93 9.96
C SER A 68 -10.06 0.05 9.12
N VAL A 69 -10.70 0.85 8.27
CA VAL A 69 -10.03 1.79 7.34
C VAL A 69 -9.77 3.17 7.94
N ALA A 70 -10.41 3.52 9.07
CA ALA A 70 -10.18 4.80 9.77
C ALA A 70 -8.68 5.00 10.11
N THR A 71 -8.01 3.91 10.50
CA THR A 71 -6.56 3.88 10.75
C THR A 71 -5.74 4.42 9.57
N THR A 72 -6.17 4.18 8.33
CA THR A 72 -5.47 4.68 7.13
C THR A 72 -5.46 6.20 7.09
N LEU A 73 -6.63 6.83 7.30
CA LEU A 73 -6.77 8.28 7.29
C LEU A 73 -6.05 8.92 8.49
N ASP A 74 -6.21 8.34 9.68
CA ASP A 74 -5.55 8.83 10.90
C ASP A 74 -4.02 8.77 10.79
N THR A 75 -3.49 7.67 10.24
CA THR A 75 -2.04 7.51 10.06
C THR A 75 -1.53 8.42 8.94
N LEU A 76 -2.26 8.56 7.83
CA LEU A 76 -1.88 9.45 6.74
C LEU A 76 -1.84 10.91 7.20
N TRP A 77 -2.78 11.34 8.04
CA TRP A 77 -2.80 12.67 8.64
C TRP A 77 -1.54 12.97 9.48
N GLN A 78 -0.99 11.95 10.15
CA GLN A 78 0.21 12.08 10.97
C GLN A 78 1.52 12.07 10.17
N LEU A 79 1.48 11.62 8.90
CA LEU A 79 2.66 11.45 8.04
C LEU A 79 2.61 12.47 6.89
N ASP A 80 3.12 13.67 7.18
CA ASP A 80 3.14 14.83 6.28
C ASP A 80 4.01 14.67 5.03
N THR A 81 4.84 13.63 4.97
CA THR A 81 5.70 13.31 3.82
C THR A 81 5.03 12.44 2.76
N LEU A 82 3.85 11.86 3.05
CA LEU A 82 3.17 10.94 2.15
C LEU A 82 2.21 11.66 1.20
N GLN A 83 2.06 11.11 0.00
CA GLN A 83 1.13 11.60 -1.02
C GLN A 83 0.36 10.45 -1.65
N ILE A 84 -0.96 10.62 -1.81
CA ILE A 84 -1.80 9.67 -2.54
C ILE A 84 -1.54 9.83 -4.04
N GLN A 85 -1.07 8.77 -4.68
CA GLN A 85 -0.76 8.78 -6.13
C GLN A 85 -1.92 8.22 -6.98
N GLN A 86 -2.65 7.24 -6.47
CA GLN A 86 -3.68 6.54 -7.23
C GLN A 86 -4.71 5.87 -6.31
N ALA A 87 -5.96 5.77 -6.77
CA ALA A 87 -6.99 4.90 -6.22
C ALA A 87 -7.15 3.63 -7.07
N LEU A 88 -7.37 2.49 -6.42
CA LEU A 88 -7.65 1.19 -7.05
C LEU A 88 -9.10 0.82 -6.74
N VAL A 89 -9.88 0.43 -7.75
CA VAL A 89 -11.30 0.04 -7.65
C VAL A 89 -11.53 -1.26 -8.39
#